data_AF-A0A554J0W2-F1
#
_entry.id   AF-A0A554J0W2-F1
#
_cell.length_a   1.000
_cell.length_b   1.000
_cell.length_c   1.000
_cell.angle_alpha   90.00
_cell.angle_beta   90.00
_cell.angle_gamma   90.00
#
_symmetry.space_group_name_H-M   'P 1'
#
loop_
_entity.id
_entity.type
_entity.pdbx_description
1 polymer ?
#
loop_
_entity_poly.entity_id
_entity_poly.type
_entity_poly.pdbx_seq_one_letter_code
_entity_poly.pdbx_strand_id
1 'polypeptide(L)'
;MQHIISVKTYVPDRREYVLLDTGNKLKLEEVGTYRIIRSEPRAWWKPRLPKSVWDKAIAVYDKEDKKEWVFKKEIPKEFTLPFDGLMIKLQFLKSSKHIGIFPEQTDQWNFIRDCIRRQKEQEVRVLNLFGYTGIASLVAAQAGAQVTHVDGSKTTIAWARENQALSGLPKAPIRFILDDATDFVRREIKRGNRYDGIIMDPPSFGRGPKGQVWKAEEDLPQFLSACRGALSEKPLFFILNMYSTELSALSLGNLLMEATEDLDGSIETGELAIQEQNSDRVLPLSIFARWSM
;
A
#
# COMPACT_ATOMS: atom_id res chain seq x y z
N MET A 1 -21.70 6.61 14.81
CA MET A 1 -20.41 6.15 14.25
C MET A 1 -19.34 6.25 15.33
N GLN A 2 -18.67 5.15 15.66
CA GLN A 2 -17.54 5.16 16.60
C GLN A 2 -16.27 5.58 15.83
N HIS A 3 -15.45 6.46 16.41
CA HIS A 3 -14.17 6.89 15.83
C HIS A 3 -13.01 6.46 16.73
N ILE A 4 -12.09 5.67 16.19
CA ILE A 4 -10.91 5.14 16.90
C ILE A 4 -9.65 5.73 16.29
N ILE A 5 -8.71 6.16 17.14
CA ILE A 5 -7.36 6.57 16.73
C ILE A 5 -6.36 5.49 17.16
N SER A 6 -5.54 5.00 16.23
CA SER A 6 -4.59 3.92 16.52
C SER A 6 -3.24 4.11 15.81
N VAL A 7 -2.22 3.40 16.30
CA VAL A 7 -0.98 3.18 15.56
C VAL A 7 -0.91 1.69 15.30
N LYS A 8 -0.86 1.30 14.02
CA LYS A 8 -0.71 -0.09 13.59
C LYS A 8 0.75 -0.33 13.26
N THR A 9 1.35 -1.23 14.00
CA THR A 9 2.76 -1.55 13.85
C THR A 9 2.91 -2.92 13.22
N TYR A 10 3.53 -2.97 12.06
CA TYR A 10 4.09 -4.21 11.54
C TYR A 10 5.29 -4.58 12.41
N VAL A 11 5.12 -5.64 13.19
CA VAL A 11 6.20 -6.26 13.96
C VAL A 11 6.79 -7.34 13.07
N PRO A 12 8.11 -7.32 12.78
CA PRO A 12 8.75 -8.35 11.99
C PRO A 12 8.76 -9.69 12.74
N ASP A 13 7.66 -10.46 12.67
CA ASP A 13 7.59 -11.85 13.12
C ASP A 13 8.00 -12.82 12.00
N ARG A 14 8.10 -12.31 10.77
CA ARG A 14 8.40 -13.10 9.57
C ARG A 14 9.81 -12.86 9.06
N ARG A 15 10.43 -13.91 8.54
CA ARG A 15 11.83 -13.88 8.10
C ARG A 15 12.04 -13.16 6.77
N GLU A 16 10.98 -12.83 6.04
CA GLU A 16 11.10 -12.36 4.65
C GLU A 16 11.30 -10.85 4.54
N TYR A 17 10.92 -10.08 5.56
CA TYR A 17 11.25 -8.66 5.68
C TYR A 17 11.48 -8.26 7.13
N VAL A 18 12.61 -7.64 7.41
CA VAL A 18 12.98 -7.16 8.74
C VAL A 18 13.56 -5.76 8.65
N LEU A 19 13.06 -4.84 9.49
CA LEU A 19 13.70 -3.55 9.72
C LEU A 19 14.75 -3.71 10.81
N LEU A 20 16.03 -3.61 10.47
CA LEU A 20 17.13 -3.88 11.40
C LEU A 20 17.48 -2.66 12.26
N ASP A 21 17.58 -1.48 11.64
CA ASP A 21 17.94 -0.23 12.31
C ASP A 21 17.56 0.95 11.43
N THR A 22 17.40 2.11 12.07
CA THR A 22 17.05 3.36 11.40
C THR A 22 17.78 4.53 12.03
N GLY A 23 18.05 5.55 11.22
CA GLY A 23 18.60 6.81 11.68
C GLY A 23 19.37 7.54 10.60
N ASN A 24 19.70 8.80 10.86
CA ASN A 24 20.36 9.70 9.92
C ASN A 24 19.65 9.71 8.55
N LYS A 25 18.31 9.71 8.55
CA LYS A 25 17.45 9.65 7.36
C LYS A 25 17.61 8.39 6.50
N LEU A 26 18.14 7.32 7.06
CA LEU A 26 18.31 6.02 6.42
C LEU A 26 17.60 4.94 7.21
N LYS A 27 17.27 3.85 6.52
CA LYS A 27 16.83 2.59 7.12
C LYS A 27 17.64 1.43 6.57
N LEU A 28 17.99 0.51 7.47
CA LEU A 28 18.67 -0.74 7.19
C LEU A 28 17.64 -1.87 7.25
N GLU A 29 17.50 -2.59 6.15
CA GLU A 29 16.46 -3.61 5.98
C GLU A 29 17.10 -4.94 5.55
N GLU A 30 16.54 -6.05 6.03
CA GLU A 30 16.79 -7.39 5.50
C GLU A 30 15.54 -7.82 4.73
N VAL A 31 15.71 -8.10 3.44
CA VAL A 31 14.63 -8.45 2.51
C VAL A 31 15.00 -9.76 1.83
N GLY A 32 14.32 -10.84 2.20
CA GLY A 32 14.77 -12.19 1.89
C GLY A 32 16.20 -12.42 2.40
N THR A 33 17.12 -12.74 1.49
CA THR A 33 18.54 -12.95 1.82
C THR A 33 19.40 -11.69 1.70
N TYR A 34 18.80 -10.55 1.35
CA TYR A 34 19.52 -9.33 1.00
C TYR A 34 19.41 -8.27 2.07
N ARG A 35 20.55 -7.73 2.48
CA ARG A 35 20.61 -6.55 3.34
C ARG A 35 20.76 -5.28 2.51
N ILE A 36 19.82 -4.35 2.64
CA ILE A 36 19.78 -3.12 1.85
C ILE A 36 19.67 -1.89 2.75
N ILE A 37 20.12 -0.75 2.23
CA ILE A 37 19.93 0.56 2.85
C ILE A 37 19.09 1.41 1.92
N ARG A 38 18.07 2.09 2.46
CA ARG A 38 17.24 3.04 1.72
C ARG A 38 17.08 4.35 2.47
N SER A 39 16.91 5.45 1.73
CA SER A 39 16.47 6.70 2.34
C SER A 39 15.11 6.59 2.98
N GLU A 40 15.05 7.08 4.21
CA GLU A 40 13.86 7.26 5.01
C GLU A 40 13.92 8.65 5.67
N PRO A 41 13.37 9.69 5.03
CA PRO A 41 13.54 11.06 5.48
C PRO A 41 12.95 11.35 6.85
N ARG A 42 12.17 10.44 7.43
CA ARG A 42 11.54 10.56 8.76
C ARG A 42 12.42 10.04 9.90
N ALA A 43 13.46 9.26 9.60
CA ALA A 43 14.35 8.67 10.60
C ALA A 43 15.43 9.68 11.06
N TRP A 44 15.03 10.77 11.71
CA TRP A 44 15.93 11.89 12.09
C TRP A 44 16.89 11.57 13.25
N TRP A 45 16.60 10.52 14.01
CA TRP A 45 17.42 10.06 15.13
C TRP A 45 18.70 9.38 14.67
N LYS A 46 19.57 9.02 15.61
CA LYS A 46 20.82 8.29 15.32
C LYS A 46 20.57 6.77 15.22
N PRO A 47 21.28 6.07 14.30
CA PRO A 47 21.34 4.61 14.29
C PRO A 47 21.78 4.04 15.63
N ARG A 48 21.22 2.89 16.03
CA ARG A 48 21.61 2.18 17.27
C ARG A 48 22.64 1.10 17.00
N LEU A 49 22.63 0.50 15.81
CA LEU A 49 23.57 -0.57 15.46
C LEU A 49 24.93 0.02 15.04
N PRO A 50 26.05 -0.69 15.33
CA PRO A 50 27.36 -0.27 14.89
C PRO A 50 27.45 -0.13 13.36
N LYS A 51 28.30 0.79 12.89
CA LYS A 51 28.57 0.99 11.46
C LYS A 51 28.96 -0.32 10.74
N SER A 52 29.68 -1.21 11.41
CA SER A 52 30.06 -2.53 10.87
C SER A 52 28.87 -3.41 10.49
N VAL A 53 27.68 -3.20 11.08
CA VAL A 53 26.44 -3.90 10.70
C VAL A 53 25.84 -3.28 9.44
N TRP A 54 25.81 -1.95 9.34
CA TRP A 54 25.36 -1.19 8.17
C TRP A 54 26.26 -1.45 6.95
N ASP A 55 27.58 -1.59 7.15
CA ASP A 55 28.54 -1.86 6.10
C ASP A 55 28.28 -3.19 5.36
N LYS A 56 27.58 -4.14 6.00
CA LYS A 56 27.16 -5.42 5.41
C LYS A 56 26.06 -5.27 4.34
N ALA A 57 25.41 -4.11 4.25
CA ALA A 57 24.41 -3.87 3.21
C ALA A 57 25.06 -3.95 1.82
N ILE A 58 24.39 -4.69 0.92
CA ILE A 58 24.89 -5.00 -0.41
C ILE A 58 24.36 -4.04 -1.49
N ALA A 59 23.26 -3.34 -1.20
CA ALA A 59 22.67 -2.34 -2.07
C ALA A 59 22.24 -1.13 -1.23
N VAL A 60 22.51 0.07 -1.75
CA VAL A 60 22.23 1.34 -1.07
C VAL A 60 21.49 2.25 -2.03
N TYR A 61 20.39 2.84 -1.59
CA TYR A 61 19.72 3.93 -2.26
C TYR A 61 19.65 5.12 -1.31
N ASP A 62 20.43 6.17 -1.59
CA ASP A 62 20.48 7.38 -0.77
C ASP A 62 20.15 8.63 -1.60
N LYS A 63 18.93 9.15 -1.46
CA LYS A 63 18.45 10.37 -2.15
C LYS A 63 19.31 11.61 -1.91
N GLU A 64 20.02 11.70 -0.78
CA GLU A 64 20.87 12.86 -0.48
C GLU A 64 22.24 12.78 -1.17
N ASP A 65 22.75 11.57 -1.43
CA ASP A 65 24.01 11.32 -2.13
C ASP A 65 23.78 11.01 -3.62
N LYS A 66 23.11 9.88 -3.91
CA LYS A 66 22.85 9.39 -5.27
C LYS A 66 21.39 8.96 -5.43
N LYS A 67 20.69 9.59 -6.37
CA LYS A 67 19.29 9.26 -6.72
C LYS A 67 19.15 7.95 -7.51
N GLU A 68 20.05 7.00 -7.31
CA GLU A 68 20.09 5.68 -7.94
C GLU A 68 20.67 4.63 -6.98
N TRP A 69 20.46 3.35 -7.30
CA TRP A 69 20.99 2.23 -6.51
C TRP A 69 22.49 2.04 -6.72
N VAL A 70 23.24 2.00 -5.62
CA VAL A 70 24.66 1.61 -5.57
C VAL A 70 24.78 0.19 -5.05
N PHE A 71 25.43 -0.69 -5.82
CA PHE A 71 25.59 -2.10 -5.48
C PHE A 71 27.04 -2.40 -5.09
N LYS A 72 27.27 -3.01 -3.93
CA LYS A 72 28.60 -3.40 -3.44
C LYS A 72 29.03 -4.79 -3.91
N LYS A 73 28.09 -5.58 -4.42
CA LYS A 73 28.28 -6.93 -4.95
C LYS A 73 27.37 -7.12 -6.16
N GLU A 74 27.72 -8.07 -7.01
CA GLU A 74 26.83 -8.52 -8.07
C GLU A 74 25.64 -9.26 -7.46
N ILE A 75 24.44 -8.74 -7.69
CA ILE A 75 23.17 -9.33 -7.24
C ILE A 75 22.12 -9.23 -8.34
N PRO A 76 21.10 -10.10 -8.33
CA PRO A 76 19.94 -9.97 -9.19
C PRO A 76 19.28 -8.60 -9.05
N LYS A 77 18.92 -7.98 -10.18
CA LYS A 77 18.16 -6.71 -10.19
C LYS A 77 16.69 -6.90 -9.83
N GLU A 78 16.20 -8.12 -9.97
CA GLU A 78 14.88 -8.57 -9.54
C GLU A 78 15.00 -9.94 -8.90
N PHE A 79 14.14 -10.22 -7.93
CA PHE A 79 14.08 -11.49 -7.23
C PHE A 79 12.68 -11.69 -6.67
N THR A 80 12.34 -12.92 -6.32
CA THR A 80 11.04 -13.26 -5.71
C THR A 80 11.21 -13.62 -4.25
N LEU A 81 10.18 -13.36 -3.45
CA LEU A 81 10.10 -13.83 -2.07
C LEU A 81 8.67 -14.16 -1.67
N PRO A 82 8.47 -15.18 -0.82
CA PRO A 82 7.17 -15.41 -0.20
C PRO A 82 6.86 -14.24 0.74
N PHE A 83 5.65 -13.70 0.68
CA PHE A 83 5.19 -12.70 1.65
C PHE A 83 3.71 -12.90 1.88
N ASP A 84 3.31 -13.18 3.13
CA ASP A 84 1.90 -13.26 3.52
C ASP A 84 1.04 -14.25 2.71
N GLY A 85 1.60 -15.43 2.41
CA GLY A 85 0.91 -16.45 1.62
C GLY A 85 0.82 -16.14 0.13
N LEU A 86 1.55 -15.11 -0.34
CA LEU A 86 1.75 -14.77 -1.75
C LEU A 86 3.22 -14.99 -2.14
N MET A 87 3.48 -15.08 -3.44
CA MET A 87 4.84 -15.02 -3.99
C MET A 87 4.96 -13.73 -4.79
N ILE A 88 5.83 -12.83 -4.35
CA ILE A 88 5.93 -11.49 -4.93
C ILE A 88 7.29 -11.25 -5.55
N LYS A 89 7.31 -10.50 -6.64
CA LYS A 89 8.52 -9.98 -7.29
C LYS A 89 8.92 -8.66 -6.65
N LEU A 90 10.20 -8.55 -6.32
CA LEU A 90 10.87 -7.31 -5.95
C LEU A 90 11.86 -6.91 -7.03
N GLN A 91 12.06 -5.60 -7.20
CA GLN A 91 12.94 -5.07 -8.22
C GLN A 91 13.62 -3.79 -7.78
N PHE A 92 14.92 -3.69 -8.03
CA PHE A 92 15.69 -2.46 -7.85
C PHE A 92 15.53 -1.56 -9.08
N LEU A 93 14.63 -0.58 -8.99
CA LEU A 93 14.38 0.38 -10.07
C LEU A 93 15.40 1.51 -10.06
N LYS A 94 15.97 1.86 -11.22
CA LYS A 94 17.00 2.91 -11.34
C LYS A 94 16.57 4.25 -10.71
N SER A 95 15.33 4.68 -10.98
CA SER A 95 14.80 5.99 -10.59
C SER A 95 13.96 5.98 -9.30
N SER A 96 13.93 4.87 -8.55
CA SER A 96 13.05 4.75 -7.39
C SER A 96 13.68 3.97 -6.25
N LYS A 97 13.43 4.44 -5.01
CA LYS A 97 13.76 3.71 -3.78
C LYS A 97 12.81 2.53 -3.51
N HIS A 98 11.65 2.50 -4.16
CA HIS A 98 10.64 1.48 -3.93
C HIS A 98 11.06 0.18 -4.61
N ILE A 99 10.93 -0.93 -3.88
CA ILE A 99 11.36 -2.26 -4.32
C ILE A 99 10.19 -3.18 -4.69
N GLY A 100 8.95 -2.71 -4.56
CA GLY A 100 7.75 -3.45 -4.96
C GLY A 100 6.80 -3.86 -3.83
N ILE A 101 7.18 -3.62 -2.57
CA ILE A 101 6.36 -3.94 -1.40
C ILE A 101 6.43 -2.83 -0.33
N PHE A 102 5.33 -2.69 0.40
CA PHE A 102 5.14 -1.87 1.59
C PHE A 102 4.65 -2.77 2.75
N PRO A 103 5.56 -3.43 3.49
CA PRO A 103 5.21 -4.42 4.52
C PRO A 103 4.32 -3.88 5.64
N GLU A 104 4.38 -2.58 5.91
CA GLU A 104 3.53 -1.88 6.87
C GLU A 104 2.03 -2.01 6.56
N GLN A 105 1.67 -2.30 5.31
CA GLN A 105 0.29 -2.52 4.88
C GLN A 105 -0.28 -3.87 5.32
N THR A 106 0.51 -4.75 5.96
CA THR A 106 0.04 -6.08 6.40
C THR A 106 -1.17 -6.01 7.32
N ASP A 107 -1.29 -5.01 8.20
CA ASP A 107 -2.51 -4.81 9.02
C ASP A 107 -3.75 -4.58 8.14
N GLN A 108 -3.62 -3.73 7.12
CA GLN A 108 -4.71 -3.47 6.18
C GLN A 108 -5.05 -4.72 5.36
N TRP A 109 -4.05 -5.51 4.98
CA TRP A 109 -4.27 -6.78 4.28
C TRP A 109 -5.00 -7.81 5.14
N ASN A 110 -4.66 -7.91 6.43
CA ASN A 110 -5.40 -8.72 7.39
C ASN A 110 -6.87 -8.27 7.48
N PHE A 111 -7.09 -6.96 7.66
CA PHE A 111 -8.42 -6.37 7.73
C PHE A 111 -9.25 -6.67 6.46
N ILE A 112 -8.68 -6.49 5.27
CA ILE A 112 -9.33 -6.81 3.99
C ILE A 112 -9.74 -8.29 3.95
N ARG A 113 -8.83 -9.21 4.32
CA ARG A 113 -9.13 -10.65 4.34
C ARG A 113 -10.29 -10.96 5.28
N ASP A 114 -10.30 -10.36 6.46
CA ASP A 114 -11.31 -10.63 7.48
C ASP A 114 -12.69 -10.10 7.06
N CYS A 115 -12.76 -8.88 6.51
CA CYS A 115 -14.01 -8.32 5.97
C CYS A 115 -14.60 -9.21 4.87
N ILE A 116 -13.78 -9.67 3.92
CA ILE A 116 -14.23 -10.50 2.80
C ILE A 116 -14.64 -11.90 3.28
N ARG A 117 -13.81 -12.57 4.10
CA ARG A 117 -14.08 -13.95 4.56
C ARG A 117 -15.32 -14.10 5.43
N ARG A 118 -15.78 -13.00 6.05
CA ARG A 118 -17.06 -12.97 6.79
C ARG A 118 -18.28 -13.11 5.86
N GLN A 119 -18.15 -12.78 4.57
CA GLN A 119 -19.23 -12.86 3.57
C GLN A 119 -19.27 -14.24 2.90
N LYS A 120 -19.74 -15.26 3.63
CA LYS A 120 -19.71 -16.66 3.16
C LYS A 120 -20.60 -16.95 1.95
N GLU A 121 -21.68 -16.19 1.78
CA GLU A 121 -22.74 -16.48 0.80
C GLU A 121 -22.89 -15.40 -0.27
N GLN A 122 -22.09 -14.33 -0.19
CA GLN A 122 -22.20 -13.19 -1.09
C GLN A 122 -20.90 -13.01 -1.85
N GLU A 123 -21.03 -12.79 -3.15
CA GLU A 123 -19.92 -12.37 -3.99
C GLU A 123 -19.51 -10.95 -3.59
N VAL A 124 -18.27 -10.79 -3.12
CA VAL A 124 -17.72 -9.49 -2.73
C VAL A 124 -16.97 -8.87 -3.90
N ARG A 125 -17.31 -7.63 -4.27
CA ARG A 125 -16.62 -6.86 -5.31
C ARG A 125 -15.72 -5.81 -4.69
N VAL A 126 -14.43 -5.87 -4.97
CA VAL A 126 -13.43 -4.92 -4.44
C VAL A 126 -12.83 -4.09 -5.57
N LEU A 127 -12.79 -2.78 -5.37
CA LEU A 127 -12.08 -1.84 -6.22
C LEU A 127 -10.79 -1.39 -5.54
N ASN A 128 -9.65 -1.67 -6.16
CA ASN A 128 -8.33 -1.21 -5.70
C ASN A 128 -7.81 -0.11 -6.64
N LEU A 129 -7.71 1.11 -6.12
CA LEU A 129 -7.33 2.33 -6.83
C LEU A 129 -5.90 2.72 -6.47
N PHE A 130 -5.11 3.09 -7.47
CA PHE A 130 -3.66 3.29 -7.34
C PHE A 130 -2.97 2.00 -6.87
N GLY A 131 -3.37 0.87 -7.48
CA GLY A 131 -3.11 -0.46 -6.94
C GLY A 131 -1.65 -0.91 -6.98
N TYR A 132 -0.75 -0.17 -7.63
CA TYR A 132 0.68 -0.42 -7.69
C TYR A 132 1.02 -1.86 -8.11
N THR A 133 1.79 -2.60 -7.31
CA THR A 133 2.23 -3.99 -7.58
C THR A 133 1.14 -5.02 -7.29
N GLY A 134 -0.06 -4.57 -6.93
CA GLY A 134 -1.25 -5.41 -6.85
C GLY A 134 -1.35 -6.28 -5.60
N ILE A 135 -0.47 -6.15 -4.60
CA ILE A 135 -0.49 -7.02 -3.41
C ILE A 135 -1.87 -6.99 -2.72
N ALA A 136 -2.46 -5.81 -2.49
CA ALA A 136 -3.80 -5.69 -1.90
C ALA A 136 -4.89 -6.35 -2.78
N SER A 137 -4.75 -6.28 -4.10
CA SER A 137 -5.65 -6.98 -5.04
C SER A 137 -5.53 -8.50 -4.95
N LEU A 138 -4.31 -9.02 -4.81
CA LEU A 138 -4.07 -10.46 -4.64
C LEU A 138 -4.60 -10.96 -3.31
N VAL A 139 -4.39 -10.19 -2.24
CA VAL A 139 -4.94 -10.47 -0.90
C VAL A 139 -6.46 -10.55 -0.95
N ALA A 140 -7.13 -9.56 -1.55
CA ALA A 140 -8.59 -9.55 -1.69
C ALA A 140 -9.09 -10.73 -2.53
N ALA A 141 -8.43 -11.03 -3.65
CA ALA A 141 -8.81 -12.14 -4.53
C ALA A 141 -8.60 -13.50 -3.86
N GLN A 142 -7.51 -13.68 -3.10
CA GLN A 142 -7.25 -14.90 -2.32
C GLN A 142 -8.27 -15.08 -1.18
N ALA A 143 -8.85 -13.99 -0.69
CA ALA A 143 -9.95 -14.03 0.28
C ALA A 143 -11.32 -14.36 -0.35
N GLY A 144 -11.42 -14.39 -1.69
CA GLY A 144 -12.63 -14.76 -2.42
C GLY A 144 -13.33 -13.61 -3.15
N ALA A 145 -12.77 -12.39 -3.15
CA ALA A 145 -13.39 -11.26 -3.83
C ALA A 145 -13.16 -11.27 -5.35
N GLN A 146 -14.12 -10.71 -6.10
CA GLN A 146 -13.90 -10.22 -7.45
C GLN A 146 -13.23 -8.85 -7.39
N VAL A 147 -12.06 -8.71 -8.01
CA VAL A 147 -11.24 -7.51 -7.86
C VAL A 147 -11.15 -6.75 -9.17
N THR A 148 -11.40 -5.44 -9.12
CA THR A 148 -10.98 -4.51 -10.15
C THR A 148 -9.75 -3.75 -9.63
N HIS A 149 -8.62 -3.93 -10.29
CA HIS A 149 -7.35 -3.28 -9.98
C HIS A 149 -7.11 -2.15 -10.99
N VAL A 150 -6.93 -0.93 -10.52
CA VAL A 150 -6.73 0.27 -11.35
C VAL A 150 -5.40 0.92 -11.00
N ASP A 151 -4.57 1.17 -12.01
CA ASP A 151 -3.33 1.92 -11.86
C ASP A 151 -3.02 2.72 -13.14
N GLY A 152 -2.40 3.89 -12.98
CA GLY A 152 -2.05 4.79 -14.09
C GLY A 152 -0.79 4.37 -14.85
N SER A 153 -0.03 3.39 -14.36
CA SER A 153 1.25 2.96 -14.94
C SER A 153 1.15 1.58 -15.59
N LYS A 154 1.55 1.50 -16.86
CA LYS A 154 1.64 0.21 -17.57
C LYS A 154 2.64 -0.73 -16.90
N THR A 155 3.71 -0.19 -16.31
CA THR A 155 4.76 -0.95 -15.63
C THR A 155 4.26 -1.61 -14.36
N THR A 156 3.51 -0.89 -13.53
CA THR A 156 2.93 -1.43 -12.28
C THR A 156 1.83 -2.44 -12.58
N ILE A 157 0.99 -2.19 -13.60
CA ILE A 157 0.00 -3.16 -14.09
C ILE A 157 0.67 -4.47 -14.54
N ALA A 158 1.79 -4.40 -15.28
CA ALA A 158 2.54 -5.59 -15.68
C ALA A 158 3.11 -6.32 -14.45
N TRP A 159 3.69 -5.58 -13.51
CA TRP A 159 4.23 -6.14 -12.26
C TRP A 159 3.14 -6.81 -11.41
N ALA A 160 1.95 -6.22 -11.32
CA ALA A 160 0.81 -6.80 -10.61
C ALA A 160 0.34 -8.12 -11.24
N ARG A 161 0.34 -8.23 -12.58
CA ARG A 161 0.06 -9.49 -13.29
C ARG A 161 1.15 -10.55 -13.07
N GLU A 162 2.42 -10.15 -13.04
CA GLU A 162 3.53 -11.05 -12.69
C GLU A 162 3.34 -11.60 -11.27
N ASN A 163 3.01 -10.73 -10.30
CA ASN A 163 2.73 -11.16 -8.92
C ASN A 163 1.52 -12.10 -8.83
N GLN A 164 0.47 -11.88 -9.63
CA GLN A 164 -0.67 -12.80 -9.73
C GLN A 164 -0.25 -14.19 -10.20
N ALA A 165 0.57 -14.26 -11.25
CA ALA A 165 1.07 -15.53 -11.79
C ALA A 165 1.99 -16.24 -10.79
N LEU A 166 2.94 -15.49 -10.20
CA LEU A 166 3.87 -16.01 -9.18
C LEU A 166 3.12 -16.57 -7.97
N SER A 167 2.05 -15.90 -7.53
CA SER A 167 1.24 -16.31 -6.38
C SER A 167 0.32 -17.50 -6.66
N GLY A 168 0.37 -18.11 -7.85
CA GLY A 168 -0.49 -19.24 -8.20
C GLY A 168 -1.97 -18.86 -8.33
N LEU A 169 -2.26 -17.61 -8.67
CA LEU A 169 -3.62 -17.07 -8.79
C LEU A 169 -4.05 -16.72 -10.24
N PRO A 170 -3.64 -17.46 -11.30
CA PRO A 170 -3.92 -17.04 -12.69
C PRO A 170 -5.41 -17.07 -13.04
N LYS A 171 -6.22 -17.83 -12.29
CA LYS A 171 -7.69 -17.90 -12.46
C LYS A 171 -8.46 -17.03 -11.47
N ALA A 172 -7.76 -16.33 -10.58
CA ALA A 172 -8.43 -15.42 -9.65
C ALA A 172 -9.11 -14.28 -10.43
N PRO A 173 -10.34 -13.87 -10.06
CA PRO A 173 -11.13 -12.90 -10.82
C PRO A 173 -10.61 -11.47 -10.60
N ILE A 174 -9.46 -11.14 -11.21
CA ILE A 174 -8.84 -9.81 -11.13
C ILE A 174 -8.86 -9.15 -12.51
N ARG A 175 -9.60 -8.05 -12.61
CA ARG A 175 -9.63 -7.17 -13.78
C ARG A 175 -8.61 -6.06 -13.62
N PHE A 176 -7.52 -6.11 -14.39
CA PHE A 176 -6.48 -5.07 -14.40
C PHE A 176 -6.79 -3.98 -15.42
N ILE A 177 -6.87 -2.74 -14.94
CA ILE A 177 -7.27 -1.57 -15.70
C ILE A 177 -6.14 -0.53 -15.68
N LEU A 178 -5.61 -0.22 -16.86
CA LEU A 178 -4.67 0.88 -17.06
C LEU A 178 -5.46 2.16 -17.35
N ASP A 179 -5.66 3.00 -16.34
CA ASP A 179 -6.52 4.17 -16.46
C ASP A 179 -6.24 5.22 -15.38
N ASP A 180 -6.80 6.41 -15.57
CA ASP A 180 -6.91 7.39 -14.49
C ASP A 180 -8.00 6.94 -13.51
N ALA A 181 -7.70 6.99 -12.21
CA ALA A 181 -8.58 6.47 -11.16
C ALA A 181 -9.91 7.24 -11.08
N THR A 182 -9.87 8.57 -11.19
CA THR A 182 -11.05 9.46 -11.16
C THR A 182 -11.95 9.23 -12.35
N ASP A 183 -11.35 9.23 -13.55
CA ASP A 183 -12.06 8.98 -14.80
C ASP A 183 -12.67 7.57 -14.83
N PHE A 184 -11.96 6.57 -14.29
CA PHE A 184 -12.46 5.20 -14.20
C PHE A 184 -13.68 5.10 -13.30
N VAL A 185 -13.61 5.64 -12.06
CA VAL A 185 -14.72 5.61 -11.09
C VAL A 185 -15.96 6.28 -11.68
N ARG A 186 -15.82 7.46 -12.30
CA ARG A 186 -16.94 8.16 -12.95
C ARG A 186 -17.61 7.31 -14.04
N ARG A 187 -16.84 6.57 -14.83
CA ARG A 187 -17.38 5.66 -15.85
C ARG A 187 -18.10 4.47 -15.24
N GLU A 188 -17.57 3.89 -14.16
CA GLU A 188 -18.21 2.76 -13.47
C GLU A 188 -19.55 3.18 -12.86
N ILE A 189 -19.64 4.36 -12.26
CA ILE A 189 -20.91 4.91 -11.77
C ILE A 189 -21.92 5.05 -12.90
N LYS A 190 -21.53 5.66 -14.02
CA LYS A 190 -22.39 5.83 -15.20
C LYS A 190 -22.88 4.50 -15.77
N ARG A 191 -22.08 3.43 -15.64
CA ARG A 191 -22.43 2.06 -16.05
C ARG A 191 -23.28 1.31 -15.04
N GLY A 192 -23.54 1.88 -13.86
CA GLY A 192 -24.27 1.21 -12.78
C GLY A 192 -23.43 0.19 -12.00
N ASN A 193 -22.12 0.14 -12.21
CA ASN A 193 -21.25 -0.75 -11.44
C ASN A 193 -21.11 -0.26 -10.00
N ARG A 194 -21.07 -1.20 -9.05
CA ARG A 194 -20.95 -0.96 -7.61
C ARG A 194 -19.97 -1.94 -6.99
N TYR A 195 -19.35 -1.52 -5.88
CA TYR A 195 -18.31 -2.26 -5.18
C TYR A 195 -18.59 -2.30 -3.68
N ASP A 196 -18.36 -3.45 -3.06
CA ASP A 196 -18.54 -3.66 -1.63
C ASP A 196 -17.32 -3.22 -0.82
N GLY A 197 -16.14 -3.17 -1.46
CA GLY A 197 -14.92 -2.68 -0.83
C GLY A 197 -14.17 -1.71 -1.74
N ILE A 198 -13.70 -0.59 -1.20
CA ILE A 198 -12.75 0.30 -1.89
C ILE A 198 -11.44 0.35 -1.12
N ILE A 199 -10.34 0.17 -1.85
CA ILE A 199 -8.98 0.38 -1.36
C ILE A 199 -8.39 1.53 -2.18
N MET A 200 -7.85 2.54 -1.52
CA MET A 200 -7.28 3.72 -2.17
C MET A 200 -5.93 4.07 -1.56
N ASP A 201 -4.91 4.19 -2.40
CA ASP A 201 -3.55 4.57 -1.99
C ASP A 201 -2.96 5.66 -2.92
N PRO A 202 -3.57 6.86 -2.93
CA PRO A 202 -3.17 7.91 -3.86
C PRO A 202 -1.78 8.47 -3.50
N PRO A 203 -0.93 8.77 -4.51
CA PRO A 203 0.29 9.53 -4.27
C PRO A 203 -0.05 10.99 -3.94
N SER A 204 0.87 11.76 -3.34
CA SER A 204 0.68 13.22 -3.23
C SER A 204 0.55 13.88 -4.59
N PHE A 205 1.36 13.42 -5.54
CA PHE A 205 1.39 13.91 -6.90
C PHE A 205 1.52 12.74 -7.86
N GLY A 206 0.73 12.76 -8.93
CA GLY A 206 0.72 11.70 -9.93
C GLY A 206 0.35 12.21 -11.31
N ARG A 207 0.48 11.34 -12.30
CA ARG A 207 -0.07 11.56 -13.62
C ARG A 207 -0.82 10.34 -14.10
N GLY A 208 -2.01 10.56 -14.66
CA GLY A 208 -2.78 9.52 -15.34
C GLY A 208 -2.12 9.12 -16.68
N PRO A 209 -2.56 8.00 -17.29
CA PRO A 209 -1.98 7.49 -18.54
C PRO A 209 -2.06 8.47 -19.72
N LYS A 210 -2.99 9.43 -19.70
CA LYS A 210 -3.17 10.45 -20.74
C LYS A 210 -2.61 11.81 -20.32
N GLY A 211 -1.81 11.85 -19.25
CA GLY A 211 -1.17 13.06 -18.75
C GLY A 211 -2.02 13.90 -17.79
N GLN A 212 -3.21 13.42 -17.38
CA GLN A 212 -4.00 14.04 -16.32
C GLN A 212 -3.13 14.27 -15.09
N VAL A 213 -3.22 15.43 -14.46
CA VAL A 213 -2.46 15.75 -13.24
C VAL A 213 -3.30 15.36 -12.04
N TRP A 214 -2.67 14.67 -11.09
CA TRP A 214 -3.24 14.37 -9.78
C TRP A 214 -2.45 15.08 -8.71
N LYS A 215 -3.14 15.79 -7.82
CA LYS A 215 -2.61 16.37 -6.58
C LYS A 215 -3.57 16.07 -5.45
N ALA A 216 -3.11 15.31 -4.46
CA ALA A 216 -3.99 14.84 -3.38
C ALA A 216 -4.69 16.00 -2.63
N GLU A 217 -3.99 17.10 -2.36
CA GLU A 217 -4.57 18.25 -1.64
C GLU A 217 -5.69 18.96 -2.41
N GLU A 218 -5.67 18.91 -3.74
CA GLU A 218 -6.66 19.57 -4.61
C GLU A 218 -7.80 18.60 -4.97
N ASP A 219 -7.45 17.34 -5.29
CA ASP A 219 -8.35 16.41 -5.96
C ASP A 219 -9.02 15.39 -5.02
N LEU A 220 -8.41 15.09 -3.86
CA LEU A 220 -8.85 13.99 -3.00
C LEU A 220 -10.28 14.16 -2.45
N PRO A 221 -10.73 15.33 -1.97
CA PRO A 221 -12.10 15.49 -1.45
C PRO A 221 -13.16 15.16 -2.52
N GLN A 222 -13.02 15.72 -3.72
CA GLN A 222 -13.95 15.45 -4.81
C GLN A 222 -13.89 13.98 -5.26
N PHE A 223 -12.69 13.38 -5.24
CA PHE A 223 -12.52 11.99 -5.63
C PHE A 223 -13.14 11.01 -4.61
N LEU A 224 -13.06 11.29 -3.32
CA LEU A 224 -13.72 10.50 -2.27
C LEU A 224 -15.25 10.54 -2.41
N SER A 225 -15.81 11.71 -2.68
CA SER A 225 -17.25 11.86 -2.97
C SER A 225 -17.67 11.01 -4.19
N ALA A 226 -16.86 10.99 -5.25
CA ALA A 226 -17.11 10.10 -6.39
C ALA A 226 -17.01 8.62 -5.99
N CYS A 227 -16.05 8.23 -5.15
CA CYS A 227 -15.92 6.84 -4.69
C CYS A 227 -17.13 6.40 -3.85
N ARG A 228 -17.73 7.28 -3.05
CA ARG A 228 -18.99 7.00 -2.34
C ARG A 228 -20.12 6.59 -3.30
N GLY A 229 -20.22 7.25 -4.46
CA GLY A 229 -21.19 6.89 -5.51
C GLY A 229 -20.92 5.53 -6.19
N ALA A 230 -19.71 4.99 -6.05
CA ALA A 230 -19.33 3.66 -6.55
C ALA A 230 -19.47 2.55 -5.50
N LEU A 231 -19.69 2.86 -4.23
CA LEU A 231 -19.98 1.87 -3.19
C LEU A 231 -21.37 1.25 -3.38
N SER A 232 -21.50 -0.05 -3.06
CA SER A 232 -22.77 -0.77 -3.05
C SER A 232 -23.71 -0.24 -1.96
N GLU A 233 -24.96 -0.73 -1.94
CA GLU A 233 -25.93 -0.37 -0.90
C GLU A 233 -25.53 -0.89 0.48
N LYS A 234 -24.72 -1.95 0.54
CA LYS A 234 -24.23 -2.56 1.77
C LYS A 234 -22.71 -2.75 1.68
N PRO A 235 -21.94 -1.66 1.63
CA PRO A 235 -20.50 -1.77 1.50
C PRO A 235 -19.91 -2.35 2.78
N LEU A 236 -18.79 -3.06 2.66
CA LEU A 236 -18.08 -3.72 3.76
C LEU A 236 -16.98 -2.84 4.32
N PHE A 237 -16.26 -2.13 3.46
CA PHE A 237 -15.15 -1.28 3.87
C PHE A 237 -14.77 -0.21 2.84
N PHE A 238 -14.14 0.85 3.33
CA PHE A 238 -13.43 1.85 2.51
C PHE A 238 -12.11 2.18 3.21
N ILE A 239 -10.98 1.87 2.59
CA ILE A 239 -9.63 2.19 3.07
C ILE A 239 -9.03 3.33 2.24
N LEU A 240 -8.50 4.33 2.93
CA LEU A 240 -7.71 5.44 2.39
C LEU A 240 -6.35 5.49 3.08
N ASN A 241 -5.28 5.29 2.33
CA ASN A 241 -3.90 5.44 2.79
C ASN A 241 -3.29 6.73 2.24
N MET A 242 -2.32 7.33 2.94
CA MET A 242 -1.44 8.35 2.35
C MET A 242 -0.03 8.27 2.92
N TYR A 243 0.98 8.35 2.05
CA TYR A 243 2.39 8.40 2.45
C TYR A 243 2.91 9.83 2.69
N SER A 244 2.12 10.85 2.41
CA SER A 244 2.46 12.25 2.67
C SER A 244 2.16 12.60 4.13
N THR A 245 3.22 12.75 4.91
CA THR A 245 3.14 12.99 6.36
C THR A 245 2.92 14.44 6.76
N GLU A 246 2.77 15.35 5.80
CA GLU A 246 2.34 16.73 6.10
C GLU A 246 0.85 16.78 6.51
N LEU A 247 0.08 15.76 6.14
CA LEU A 247 -1.30 15.58 6.56
C LEU A 247 -1.38 14.78 7.86
N SER A 248 -2.36 15.12 8.70
CA SER A 248 -2.72 14.33 9.88
C SER A 248 -3.64 13.17 9.48
N ALA A 249 -3.51 12.02 10.15
CA ALA A 249 -4.47 10.92 10.02
C ALA A 249 -5.91 11.37 10.34
N LEU A 250 -6.08 12.39 11.19
CA LEU A 250 -7.38 13.00 11.49
C LEU A 250 -8.01 13.65 10.26
N SER A 251 -7.20 14.26 9.38
CA SER A 251 -7.69 14.86 8.14
C SER A 251 -8.29 13.80 7.22
N LEU A 252 -7.66 12.63 7.13
CA LEU A 252 -8.22 11.49 6.39
C LEU A 252 -9.51 10.97 7.03
N GLY A 253 -9.55 10.94 8.36
CA GLY A 253 -10.74 10.54 9.12
C GLY A 253 -11.93 11.43 8.85
N ASN A 254 -11.72 12.75 8.87
CA ASN A 254 -12.78 13.73 8.59
C ASN A 254 -13.31 13.57 7.16
N LEU A 255 -12.42 13.41 6.17
CA LEU A 255 -12.80 13.18 4.78
C LEU A 255 -13.61 11.89 4.62
N LEU A 256 -13.19 10.81 5.30
CA LEU A 256 -13.90 9.55 5.22
C LEU A 256 -15.24 9.59 5.96
N MET A 257 -15.32 10.31 7.08
CA MET A 257 -16.55 10.54 7.83
C MET A 257 -17.59 11.28 7.00
N GLU A 258 -17.18 12.33 6.28
CA GLU A 258 -18.03 13.02 5.32
C GLU A 258 -18.47 12.08 4.18
N ALA A 259 -17.53 11.31 3.62
CA ALA A 259 -17.82 10.41 2.52
C ALA A 259 -18.74 9.24 2.90
N THR A 260 -18.84 8.88 4.19
CA THR A 260 -19.66 7.76 4.68
C THR A 260 -20.72 8.20 5.70
N GLU A 261 -21.10 9.48 5.73
CA GLU A 261 -21.98 10.04 6.77
C GLU A 261 -23.36 9.36 6.81
N ASP A 262 -23.81 8.84 5.67
CA ASP A 262 -25.10 8.19 5.47
C ASP A 262 -25.07 6.67 5.69
N LEU A 263 -23.92 6.13 6.11
CA LEU A 263 -23.69 4.72 6.37
C LEU A 263 -23.53 4.46 7.87
N ASP A 264 -24.04 3.31 8.32
CA ASP A 264 -23.73 2.78 9.65
C ASP A 264 -22.24 2.37 9.74
N GLY A 265 -21.81 1.94 10.92
CA GLY A 265 -20.47 1.38 11.13
C GLY A 265 -19.52 2.29 11.92
N SER A 266 -18.22 2.11 11.67
CA SER A 266 -17.15 2.73 12.44
C SER A 266 -15.99 3.20 11.56
N ILE A 267 -15.29 4.23 12.02
CA ILE A 267 -14.08 4.75 11.40
C ILE A 267 -12.90 4.52 12.33
N GLU A 268 -11.83 3.98 11.77
CA GLU A 268 -10.53 3.90 12.41
C GLU A 268 -9.52 4.72 11.59
N THR A 269 -8.80 5.61 12.27
CA THR A 269 -7.74 6.42 11.67
C THR A 269 -6.44 6.26 12.43
N GLY A 270 -5.31 6.40 11.76
CA GLY A 270 -4.04 6.18 12.42
C GLY A 270 -2.82 6.25 11.55
N GLU A 271 -1.74 5.70 12.07
CA GLU A 271 -0.48 5.52 11.34
C GLU A 271 -0.20 4.04 11.11
N LEU A 272 0.40 3.75 9.95
CA LEU A 272 1.08 2.48 9.69
C LEU A 272 2.57 2.69 9.91
N ALA A 273 3.17 1.80 10.70
CA ALA A 273 4.56 1.89 11.09
C ALA A 273 5.22 0.50 11.10
N ILE A 274 6.55 0.47 11.11
CA ILE A 274 7.34 -0.76 11.24
C ILE A 274 8.19 -0.67 12.51
N GLN A 275 8.16 -1.72 13.33
CA GLN A 275 9.04 -1.84 14.48
C GLN A 275 10.43 -2.33 14.06
N GLU A 276 11.48 -1.72 14.59
CA GLU A 276 12.83 -2.25 14.49
C GLU A 276 12.95 -3.62 15.20
N GLN A 277 13.70 -4.54 14.62
CA GLN A 277 13.93 -5.86 15.22
C GLN A 277 14.62 -5.72 16.58
N ASN A 278 14.08 -6.42 17.59
CA ASN A 278 14.62 -6.43 18.96
C ASN A 278 14.76 -5.02 19.58
N SER A 279 13.88 -4.09 19.20
CA SER A 279 13.95 -2.68 19.57
C SER A 279 12.55 -2.15 19.90
N ASP A 280 12.46 -1.18 20.80
CA ASP A 280 11.23 -0.45 21.12
C ASP A 280 10.92 0.65 20.09
N ARG A 281 11.84 0.90 19.15
CA ARG A 281 11.71 1.97 18.18
C ARG A 281 10.78 1.59 17.04
N VAL A 282 9.87 2.50 16.75
CA VAL A 282 8.88 2.39 15.68
C VAL A 282 9.15 3.46 14.63
N LEU A 283 9.22 3.05 13.36
CA LEU A 283 9.38 3.93 12.21
C LEU A 283 8.00 4.20 11.57
N PRO A 284 7.46 5.43 11.64
CA PRO A 284 6.21 5.78 10.96
C PRO A 284 6.44 5.88 9.44
N LEU A 285 5.49 5.37 8.66
CA LEU A 285 5.63 5.27 7.19
C LEU A 285 4.49 5.89 6.40
N SER A 286 3.25 5.70 6.85
CA SER A 286 2.06 6.28 6.22
C SER A 286 0.97 6.53 7.26
N ILE A 287 0.00 7.35 6.89
CA ILE A 287 -1.25 7.54 7.62
C ILE A 287 -2.36 6.77 6.92
N PHE A 288 -3.42 6.42 7.66
CA PHE A 288 -4.60 5.80 7.09
C PHE A 288 -5.89 6.29 7.75
N ALA A 289 -6.99 6.16 7.00
CA ALA A 289 -8.35 6.10 7.51
C ALA A 289 -9.04 4.89 6.89
N ARG A 290 -9.82 4.15 7.68
CA ARG A 290 -10.68 3.09 7.17
C ARG A 290 -12.05 3.14 7.83
N TRP A 291 -13.08 2.95 7.01
CA TRP A 291 -14.45 2.77 7.44
C TRP A 291 -14.83 1.29 7.24
N SER A 292 -15.63 0.73 8.14
CA SER A 292 -16.26 -0.58 7.97
C SER A 292 -17.58 -0.71 8.73
N MET A 293 -18.43 -1.61 8.21
CA MET A 293 -19.65 -2.09 8.87
C MET A 293 -19.36 -2.95 10.10
#